data_AF-A0AAP3CH03-F1
#
_entry.id   AF-A0AAP3CH03-F1
#
_cell.length_a   1.000
_cell.length_b   1.000
_cell.length_c   1.000
_cell.angle_alpha   90.00
_cell.angle_beta   90.00
_cell.angle_gamma   90.00
#
_symmetry.space_group_name_H-M   'P 1'
#
loop_
_entity.id
_entity.type
_entity.pdbx_description
1 polymer ?
#
loop_
_entity_poly.entity_id
_entity_poly.type
_entity_poly.pdbx_seq_one_letter_code
_entity_poly.pdbx_strand_id
1 'polypeptide(L)'
;MEHLPQQYRQLFPTVQTHTMLASCSQSALAEPVSRAIKDYHDSLLLMGTNWNEAIEKTESARNEFAKLIGAGPDEIAVVPSVSDALVSVASSLSGFRKKHVVYTEMDFPAVSHVWQAQSDYTVSVIPTIDGRLHPKQYEKDITDETVLTCVPHVHYRDGFVQDVKAIAEMSKKKGSLLFVDAYQSAGHIPIDVKEWGVDMLAAGTRKYLLGIPGMAFLYVRKELADALKPKSSAWFGMNGFDAAYATGAQRFQTGTPAFISVYAAASALSLLNHIGVSRIREHVKTICADACQYAADKGLQLAAAPAGDQPGIVAIWDERASETAALLKKKKVICAPRDTLIRLAPHFYNTKDELRHAIDEIAAVFSAR
;
A
#
# COMPACT_ATOMS: atom_id res chain seq x y z
N MET A 1 19.81 18.05 -10.83
CA MET A 1 18.39 17.92 -10.41
C MET A 1 18.31 18.40 -8.97
N GLU A 2 17.44 19.34 -8.65
CA GLU A 2 17.18 19.74 -7.26
C GLU A 2 16.66 18.53 -6.45
N HIS A 3 17.11 18.34 -5.20
CA HIS A 3 16.65 17.21 -4.41
C HIS A 3 15.21 17.45 -3.93
N LEU A 4 14.38 16.39 -3.98
CA LEU A 4 12.96 16.45 -3.61
C LEU A 4 12.68 17.10 -2.24
N PRO A 5 13.50 16.88 -1.18
CA PRO A 5 13.31 17.59 0.08
C PRO A 5 13.36 19.11 -0.05
N GLN A 6 14.28 19.68 -0.83
CA GLN A 6 14.36 21.14 -0.97
C GLN A 6 13.11 21.71 -1.65
N GLN A 7 12.51 20.96 -2.57
CA GLN A 7 11.33 21.40 -3.32
C GLN A 7 10.03 21.28 -2.51
N TYR A 8 9.85 20.18 -1.78
CA TYR A 8 8.52 19.79 -1.27
C TYR A 8 8.42 19.68 0.25
N ARG A 9 9.53 19.69 1.00
CA ARG A 9 9.51 19.48 2.46
C ARG A 9 8.69 20.54 3.20
N GLN A 10 8.66 21.77 2.70
CA GLN A 10 7.85 22.88 3.25
C GLN A 10 6.34 22.60 3.26
N LEU A 11 5.85 21.68 2.43
CA LEU A 11 4.44 21.27 2.42
C LEU A 11 4.05 20.46 3.66
N PHE A 12 5.01 20.01 4.48
CA PHE A 12 4.77 19.09 5.59
C PHE A 12 5.16 19.74 6.92
N PRO A 13 4.22 20.34 7.67
CA PRO A 13 4.55 20.98 8.95
C PRO A 13 5.23 20.06 9.97
N THR A 14 4.81 18.79 10.05
CA THR A 14 5.37 17.82 11.00
C THR A 14 6.88 17.63 10.82
N VAL A 15 7.38 17.60 9.58
CA VAL A 15 8.80 17.33 9.32
C VAL A 15 9.69 18.55 9.57
N GLN A 16 9.11 19.73 9.80
CA GLN A 16 9.88 20.91 10.23
C GLN A 16 10.34 20.80 11.68
N THR A 17 9.70 19.95 12.48
CA THR A 17 9.95 19.84 13.93
C THR A 17 10.30 18.42 14.38
N HIS A 18 10.04 17.41 13.55
CA HIS A 18 10.24 15.99 13.85
C HIS A 18 10.94 15.28 12.69
N THR A 19 11.73 14.27 13.02
CA THR A 19 12.24 13.29 12.05
C THR A 19 11.15 12.25 11.82
N MET A 20 10.33 12.44 10.77
CA MET A 20 9.20 11.56 10.46
C MET A 20 9.63 10.43 9.54
N LEU A 21 9.77 9.21 10.08
CA LEU A 21 10.22 7.99 9.39
C LEU A 21 9.21 6.86 9.59
N ALA A 22 7.92 7.15 9.49
CA ALA A 22 6.83 6.20 9.75
C ALA A 22 5.87 6.02 8.57
N SER A 23 6.28 6.36 7.34
CA SER A 23 5.41 6.36 6.14
C SER A 23 4.80 4.98 5.81
N CYS A 24 5.44 3.89 6.24
CA CYS A 24 4.90 2.52 6.13
C CYS A 24 3.70 2.23 7.06
N SER A 25 3.34 3.19 7.93
CA SER A 25 2.22 3.15 8.86
C SER A 25 1.29 4.35 8.67
N GLN A 26 1.85 5.55 8.74
CA GLN A 26 1.18 6.82 8.48
C GLN A 26 2.23 7.81 7.98
N SER A 27 2.03 8.37 6.79
CA SER A 27 2.89 9.45 6.29
C SER A 27 2.55 10.79 6.96
N ALA A 28 3.49 11.75 6.89
CA ALA A 28 3.21 13.13 7.26
C ALA A 28 2.07 13.69 6.41
N LEU A 29 1.17 14.45 7.03
CA LEU A 29 0.08 15.12 6.33
C LEU A 29 0.62 16.36 5.62
N ALA A 30 0.41 16.44 4.31
CA ALA A 30 0.74 17.61 3.52
C ALA A 30 -0.31 18.71 3.72
N GLU A 31 0.11 19.97 3.71
CA GLU A 31 -0.77 21.13 3.86
C GLU A 31 -1.90 21.17 2.80
N PRO A 32 -1.67 20.88 1.50
CA PRO A 32 -2.75 20.80 0.52
C PRO A 32 -3.80 19.73 0.87
N VAL A 33 -3.37 18.58 1.41
CA VAL A 33 -4.26 17.50 1.83
C VAL A 33 -5.07 17.93 3.05
N SER A 34 -4.44 18.60 4.01
CA SER A 34 -5.12 19.18 5.17
C SER A 34 -6.17 20.22 4.76
N ARG A 35 -5.89 21.05 3.74
CA ARG A 35 -6.87 21.99 3.19
C ARG A 35 -8.05 21.27 2.56
N ALA A 36 -7.81 20.24 1.73
CA ALA A 36 -8.90 19.47 1.11
C ALA A 36 -9.83 18.81 2.16
N ILE A 37 -9.28 18.33 3.28
CA ILE A 37 -10.08 17.82 4.40
C ILE A 37 -10.96 18.93 5.00
N LYS A 38 -10.36 20.12 5.19
CA LYS A 38 -11.08 21.30 5.71
C LYS A 38 -12.17 21.76 4.75
N ASP A 39 -11.92 21.72 3.44
CA ASP A 39 -12.90 22.11 2.42
C ASP A 39 -14.16 21.23 2.49
N TYR A 40 -14.01 19.91 2.65
CA TYR A 40 -15.15 19.00 2.87
C TYR A 40 -15.89 19.32 4.17
N HIS A 41 -15.17 19.52 5.27
CA HIS A 41 -15.75 19.90 6.55
C HIS A 41 -16.55 21.21 6.44
N ASP A 42 -15.97 22.24 5.84
CA ASP A 42 -16.59 23.54 5.70
C ASP A 42 -17.79 23.50 4.73
N SER A 43 -17.72 22.70 3.66
CA SER A 43 -18.88 22.43 2.80
C SER A 43 -20.05 21.88 3.61
N LEU A 44 -19.79 20.91 4.51
CA LEU A 44 -20.84 20.37 5.39
C LEU A 44 -21.41 21.42 6.35
N LEU A 45 -20.52 22.20 6.97
CA LEU A 45 -20.92 23.19 7.97
C LEU A 45 -21.71 24.36 7.36
N LEU A 46 -21.31 24.82 6.17
CA LEU A 46 -21.83 26.05 5.57
C LEU A 46 -22.94 25.81 4.56
N MET A 47 -22.94 24.65 3.89
CA MET A 47 -23.87 24.34 2.80
C MET A 47 -24.70 23.06 3.04
N GLY A 48 -24.41 22.30 4.10
CA GLY A 48 -24.96 20.97 4.28
C GLY A 48 -24.33 19.98 3.28
N THR A 49 -25.13 19.21 2.57
CA THR A 49 -24.58 18.20 1.65
C THR A 49 -24.36 18.79 0.26
N ASN A 50 -23.10 18.80 -0.22
CA ASN A 50 -22.78 18.98 -1.64
C ASN A 50 -22.45 17.64 -2.31
N TRP A 51 -23.51 16.90 -2.68
CA TRP A 51 -23.37 15.54 -3.23
C TRP A 51 -22.58 15.52 -4.54
N ASN A 52 -22.89 16.43 -5.46
CA ASN A 52 -22.26 16.45 -6.78
C ASN A 52 -20.74 16.69 -6.68
N GLU A 53 -20.32 17.66 -5.86
CA GLU A 53 -18.89 17.90 -5.63
C GLU A 53 -18.22 16.68 -4.98
N ALA A 54 -18.87 16.04 -4.01
CA ALA A 54 -18.32 14.84 -3.36
C ALA A 54 -18.14 13.66 -4.34
N ILE A 55 -19.07 13.51 -5.29
CA ILE A 55 -18.91 12.55 -6.40
C ILE A 55 -17.77 12.98 -7.32
N GLU A 56 -17.69 14.24 -7.75
CA GLU A 56 -16.59 14.75 -8.58
C GLU A 56 -15.21 14.54 -7.94
N LYS A 57 -15.08 14.72 -6.61
CA LYS A 57 -13.85 14.39 -5.88
C LYS A 57 -13.56 12.89 -5.85
N THR A 58 -14.60 12.05 -5.83
CA THR A 58 -14.48 10.60 -5.94
C THR A 58 -13.94 10.21 -7.32
N GLU A 59 -14.51 10.78 -8.39
CA GLU A 59 -14.02 10.60 -9.77
C GLU A 59 -12.56 11.06 -9.90
N SER A 60 -12.23 12.23 -9.34
CA SER A 60 -10.87 12.78 -9.35
C SER A 60 -9.87 11.85 -8.66
N ALA A 61 -10.18 11.39 -7.44
CA ALA A 61 -9.34 10.44 -6.72
C ALA A 61 -9.15 9.13 -7.51
N ARG A 62 -10.23 8.62 -8.12
CA ARG A 62 -10.17 7.42 -8.96
C ARG A 62 -9.27 7.60 -10.18
N ASN A 63 -9.43 8.70 -10.90
CA ASN A 63 -8.66 9.00 -12.10
C ASN A 63 -7.16 9.18 -11.78
N GLU A 64 -6.84 9.88 -10.69
CA GLU A 64 -5.46 10.05 -10.26
C GLU A 64 -4.83 8.73 -9.81
N PHE A 65 -5.58 7.86 -9.12
CA PHE A 65 -5.09 6.53 -8.77
C PHE A 65 -4.88 5.64 -10.00
N ALA A 66 -5.82 5.65 -10.95
CA ALA A 66 -5.70 4.90 -12.20
C ALA A 66 -4.41 5.30 -12.96
N LYS A 67 -4.17 6.61 -13.08
CA LYS A 67 -2.94 7.16 -13.67
C LYS A 67 -1.68 6.71 -12.93
N LEU A 68 -1.71 6.69 -11.60
CA LEU A 68 -0.56 6.31 -10.75
C LEU A 68 -0.07 4.88 -11.03
N ILE A 69 -0.96 3.99 -11.46
CA ILE A 69 -0.67 2.55 -11.63
C ILE A 69 -0.78 2.05 -13.08
N GLY A 70 -0.97 2.94 -14.07
CA GLY A 70 -1.12 2.57 -15.49
C GLY A 70 -2.48 1.97 -15.89
N ALA A 71 -3.52 2.14 -15.06
CA ALA A 71 -4.86 1.61 -15.29
C ALA A 71 -5.80 2.61 -15.98
N GLY A 72 -6.92 2.11 -16.51
CA GLY A 72 -8.10 2.91 -16.87
C GLY A 72 -8.96 3.25 -15.63
N PRO A 73 -9.66 4.39 -15.59
CA PRO A 73 -10.53 4.72 -14.46
C PRO A 73 -11.64 3.71 -14.21
N ASP A 74 -12.20 3.11 -15.25
CA ASP A 74 -13.23 2.07 -15.18
C ASP A 74 -12.72 0.75 -14.60
N GLU A 75 -11.40 0.61 -14.44
CA GLU A 75 -10.75 -0.53 -13.80
C GLU A 75 -10.56 -0.31 -12.29
N ILE A 76 -10.98 0.83 -11.73
CA ILE A 76 -10.77 1.16 -10.31
C ILE A 76 -12.09 1.25 -9.53
N ALA A 77 -12.15 0.54 -8.41
CA ALA A 77 -13.19 0.67 -7.40
C ALA A 77 -12.68 1.48 -6.20
N VAL A 78 -13.54 2.29 -5.59
CA VAL A 78 -13.28 2.96 -4.30
C VAL A 78 -13.89 2.14 -3.17
N VAL A 79 -13.05 1.71 -2.22
CA VAL A 79 -13.47 0.86 -1.09
C VAL A 79 -12.99 1.43 0.25
N PRO A 80 -13.56 1.02 1.41
CA PRO A 80 -13.17 1.58 2.71
C PRO A 80 -11.75 1.20 3.16
N SER A 81 -11.27 0.01 2.77
CA SER A 81 -9.93 -0.48 3.11
C SER A 81 -9.44 -1.56 2.15
N VAL A 82 -8.14 -1.89 2.20
CA VAL A 82 -7.56 -3.03 1.47
C VAL A 82 -8.17 -4.36 1.93
N SER A 83 -8.56 -4.47 3.21
CA SER A 83 -9.26 -5.65 3.71
C SER A 83 -10.65 -5.79 3.08
N ASP A 84 -11.39 -4.69 2.91
CA ASP A 84 -12.68 -4.69 2.21
C ASP A 84 -12.52 -5.04 0.72
N ALA A 85 -11.45 -4.55 0.07
CA ALA A 85 -11.11 -4.97 -1.28
C ALA A 85 -10.95 -6.50 -1.36
N LEU A 86 -10.21 -7.09 -0.43
CA LEU A 86 -9.97 -8.54 -0.42
C LEU A 86 -11.25 -9.34 -0.15
N VAL A 87 -12.11 -8.89 0.77
CA VAL A 87 -13.43 -9.50 0.99
C VAL A 87 -14.28 -9.44 -0.27
N SER A 88 -14.27 -8.30 -0.97
CA SER A 88 -15.00 -8.13 -2.23
C SER A 88 -14.50 -9.07 -3.32
N VAL A 89 -13.17 -9.18 -3.46
CA VAL A 89 -12.53 -10.16 -4.36
C VAL A 89 -12.94 -11.58 -4.00
N ALA A 90 -12.79 -12.01 -2.75
CA ALA A 90 -13.17 -13.36 -2.31
C ALA A 90 -14.64 -13.66 -2.62
N SER A 91 -15.54 -12.71 -2.39
CA SER A 91 -16.97 -12.85 -2.67
C SER A 91 -17.29 -13.05 -4.16
N SER A 92 -16.41 -12.58 -5.04
CA SER A 92 -16.61 -12.58 -6.50
C SER A 92 -16.16 -13.87 -7.19
N LEU A 93 -15.32 -14.69 -6.53
CA LEU A 93 -14.71 -15.87 -7.14
C LEU A 93 -15.58 -17.14 -7.06
N SER A 94 -16.76 -17.06 -6.45
CA SER A 94 -17.61 -18.25 -6.22
C SER A 94 -18.03 -18.98 -7.50
N GLY A 95 -18.08 -18.28 -8.64
CA GLY A 95 -18.41 -18.84 -9.95
C GLY A 95 -17.30 -19.68 -10.61
N PHE A 96 -16.08 -19.65 -10.08
CA PHE A 96 -14.97 -20.47 -10.59
C PHE A 96 -15.10 -21.92 -10.10
N ARG A 97 -14.77 -22.88 -10.98
CA ARG A 97 -14.65 -24.30 -10.61
C ARG A 97 -13.45 -24.55 -9.70
N LYS A 98 -12.35 -23.83 -9.94
CA LYS A 98 -11.13 -23.84 -9.13
C LYS A 98 -11.42 -23.30 -7.74
N LYS A 99 -10.93 -23.99 -6.70
CA LYS A 99 -11.18 -23.68 -5.29
C LYS A 99 -9.92 -23.59 -4.42
N HIS A 100 -8.74 -23.59 -5.03
CA HIS A 100 -7.49 -23.44 -4.29
C HIS A 100 -6.97 -22.00 -4.33
N VAL A 101 -6.55 -21.46 -3.19
CA VAL A 101 -5.94 -20.13 -3.07
C VAL A 101 -4.54 -20.23 -2.48
N VAL A 102 -3.61 -19.47 -3.03
CA VAL A 102 -2.23 -19.39 -2.56
C VAL A 102 -1.97 -18.00 -2.00
N TYR A 103 -1.37 -17.93 -0.81
CA TYR A 103 -0.77 -16.72 -0.25
C TYR A 103 0.54 -17.10 0.46
N THR A 104 1.23 -16.14 1.06
CA THR A 104 2.57 -16.31 1.61
C THR A 104 2.64 -15.91 3.08
N GLU A 105 3.69 -16.32 3.79
CA GLU A 105 3.97 -15.81 5.14
C GLU A 105 4.29 -14.31 5.18
N MET A 106 4.61 -13.69 4.03
CA MET A 106 4.84 -12.24 3.93
C MET A 106 3.54 -11.43 3.85
N ASP A 107 2.42 -12.08 3.51
CA ASP A 107 1.15 -11.40 3.38
C ASP A 107 0.72 -10.77 4.71
N PHE A 108 0.06 -9.61 4.63
CA PHE A 108 -0.48 -8.98 5.82
C PHE A 108 -1.53 -9.90 6.47
N PRO A 109 -1.66 -9.96 7.82
CA PRO A 109 -2.58 -10.90 8.49
C PRO A 109 -4.05 -10.84 8.05
N ALA A 110 -4.49 -9.75 7.42
CA ALA A 110 -5.82 -9.68 6.83
C ALA A 110 -6.02 -10.70 5.69
N VAL A 111 -4.97 -11.03 4.93
CA VAL A 111 -5.04 -11.98 3.82
C VAL A 111 -5.35 -13.38 4.34
N SER A 112 -4.57 -13.85 5.30
CA SER A 112 -4.79 -15.15 5.92
C SER A 112 -6.16 -15.20 6.61
N HIS A 113 -6.55 -14.16 7.34
CA HIS A 113 -7.84 -14.12 8.01
C HIS A 113 -9.02 -14.25 7.03
N VAL A 114 -9.01 -13.51 5.91
CA VAL A 114 -10.09 -13.57 4.91
C VAL A 114 -10.18 -14.95 4.30
N TRP A 115 -9.05 -15.54 3.87
CA TRP A 115 -9.05 -16.83 3.17
C TRP A 115 -9.34 -18.02 4.07
N GLN A 116 -8.84 -18.01 5.31
CA GLN A 116 -9.16 -19.05 6.29
C GLN A 116 -10.64 -19.05 6.68
N ALA A 117 -11.34 -17.92 6.52
CA ALA A 117 -12.78 -17.83 6.76
C ALA A 117 -13.64 -18.37 5.60
N GLN A 118 -13.06 -18.66 4.42
CA GLN A 118 -13.81 -19.16 3.27
C GLN A 118 -13.82 -20.70 3.24
N SER A 119 -14.86 -21.33 3.80
CA SER A 119 -14.99 -22.80 3.86
C SER A 119 -14.97 -23.50 2.50
N ASP A 120 -15.34 -22.78 1.43
CA ASP A 120 -15.42 -23.31 0.08
C ASP A 120 -14.06 -23.36 -0.64
N TYR A 121 -12.98 -22.87 -0.01
CA TYR A 121 -11.65 -22.79 -0.58
C TYR A 121 -10.63 -23.57 0.25
N THR A 122 -9.72 -24.26 -0.44
CA THR A 122 -8.49 -24.77 0.16
C THR A 122 -7.39 -23.72 0.04
N VAL A 123 -6.47 -23.69 1.00
CA VAL A 123 -5.43 -22.66 1.08
C VAL A 123 -4.04 -23.27 1.22
N SER A 124 -3.08 -22.74 0.46
CA SER A 124 -1.65 -23.01 0.65
C SER A 124 -0.94 -21.74 1.08
N VAL A 125 -0.02 -21.89 2.04
CA VAL A 125 0.80 -20.79 2.56
C VAL A 125 2.25 -21.06 2.19
N ILE A 126 2.81 -20.21 1.34
CA ILE A 126 4.21 -20.34 0.93
C ILE A 126 5.10 -19.80 2.06
N PRO A 127 5.99 -20.62 2.65
CA PRO A 127 6.86 -20.21 3.74
C PRO A 127 7.99 -19.31 3.23
N THR A 128 8.46 -18.41 4.08
CA THR A 128 9.71 -17.69 3.83
C THR A 128 10.92 -18.58 4.13
N ILE A 129 12.00 -18.41 3.36
CA ILE A 129 13.30 -19.04 3.59
C ILE A 129 14.28 -17.92 3.92
N ASP A 130 14.88 -17.95 5.11
CA ASP A 130 15.77 -16.90 5.62
C ASP A 130 15.17 -15.49 5.54
N GLY A 131 13.87 -15.37 5.84
CA GLY A 131 13.12 -14.11 5.79
C GLY A 131 12.82 -13.60 4.36
N ARG A 132 13.13 -14.39 3.33
CA ARG A 132 12.91 -14.05 1.92
C ARG A 132 11.95 -15.03 1.26
N LEU A 133 11.42 -14.62 0.11
CA LEU A 133 10.61 -15.46 -0.73
C LEU A 133 11.14 -15.35 -2.15
N HIS A 134 11.69 -16.46 -2.64
CA HIS A 134 12.16 -16.53 -4.01
C HIS A 134 10.98 -16.80 -4.95
N PRO A 135 10.90 -16.16 -6.13
CA PRO A 135 9.81 -16.38 -7.08
C PRO A 135 9.55 -17.87 -7.37
N LYS A 136 10.59 -18.69 -7.49
CA LYS A 136 10.44 -20.15 -7.74
C LYS A 136 9.65 -20.90 -6.67
N GLN A 137 9.54 -20.37 -5.44
CA GLN A 137 8.72 -20.99 -4.41
C GLN A 137 7.22 -20.97 -4.79
N TYR A 138 6.78 -19.96 -5.56
CA TYR A 138 5.41 -19.90 -6.09
C TYR A 138 5.10 -21.03 -7.07
N GLU A 139 6.06 -21.51 -7.87
CA GLU A 139 5.82 -22.58 -8.86
C GLU A 139 5.35 -23.88 -8.21
N LYS A 140 5.75 -24.13 -6.96
CA LYS A 140 5.40 -25.35 -6.24
C LYS A 140 3.94 -25.35 -5.78
N ASP A 141 3.46 -24.20 -5.30
CA ASP A 141 2.14 -24.09 -4.66
C ASP A 141 1.05 -23.62 -5.65
N ILE A 142 1.42 -22.95 -6.75
CA ILE A 142 0.48 -22.62 -7.82
C ILE A 142 0.25 -23.85 -8.70
N THR A 143 -0.90 -24.47 -8.50
CA THR A 143 -1.39 -25.65 -9.25
C THR A 143 -2.48 -25.29 -10.25
N ASP A 144 -2.87 -26.25 -11.11
CA ASP A 144 -3.97 -26.06 -12.06
C ASP A 144 -5.35 -25.90 -11.37
N GLU A 145 -5.46 -26.25 -10.08
CA GLU A 145 -6.64 -26.01 -9.24
C GLU A 145 -6.67 -24.61 -8.59
N THR A 146 -5.59 -23.84 -8.74
CA THR A 146 -5.43 -22.53 -8.10
C THR A 146 -6.25 -21.49 -8.84
N VAL A 147 -7.23 -20.89 -8.15
CA VAL A 147 -8.04 -19.79 -8.67
C VAL A 147 -7.37 -18.44 -8.47
N LEU A 148 -6.66 -18.26 -7.36
CA LEU A 148 -6.08 -16.98 -6.98
C LEU A 148 -4.74 -17.18 -6.26
N THR A 149 -3.77 -16.37 -6.65
CA THR A 149 -2.50 -16.17 -5.96
C THR A 149 -2.46 -14.75 -5.40
N CYS A 150 -2.31 -14.61 -4.08
CA CYS A 150 -2.11 -13.33 -3.41
C CYS A 150 -0.61 -13.08 -3.22
N VAL A 151 -0.19 -11.83 -3.44
CA VAL A 151 1.21 -11.40 -3.31
C VAL A 151 1.26 -10.00 -2.69
N PRO A 152 2.00 -9.78 -1.59
CA PRO A 152 2.38 -8.44 -1.19
C PRO A 152 3.49 -7.95 -2.12
N HIS A 153 3.31 -6.82 -2.80
CA HIS A 153 4.37 -6.26 -3.63
C HIS A 153 5.58 -5.85 -2.77
N VAL A 154 5.33 -5.34 -1.55
CA VAL A 154 6.34 -4.99 -0.56
C VAL A 154 5.97 -5.60 0.78
N HIS A 155 6.85 -6.40 1.35
CA HIS A 155 6.65 -7.01 2.66
C HIS A 155 6.55 -5.93 3.74
N TYR A 156 5.49 -5.99 4.55
CA TYR A 156 5.21 -4.92 5.50
C TYR A 156 6.19 -4.83 6.66
N ARG A 157 6.94 -5.89 6.97
CA ARG A 157 7.87 -5.92 8.12
C ARG A 157 9.23 -5.32 7.78
N ASP A 158 9.87 -5.82 6.73
CA ASP A 158 11.24 -5.45 6.36
C ASP A 158 11.33 -4.68 5.03
N GLY A 159 10.22 -4.58 4.29
CA GLY A 159 10.16 -3.88 3.03
C GLY A 159 10.67 -4.67 1.82
N PHE A 160 10.95 -5.97 1.95
CA PHE A 160 11.36 -6.82 0.83
C PHE A 160 10.40 -6.65 -0.37
N VAL A 161 10.97 -6.34 -1.54
CA VAL A 161 10.21 -6.08 -2.78
C VAL A 161 10.14 -7.36 -3.60
N GLN A 162 8.93 -7.77 -3.96
CA GLN A 162 8.69 -8.99 -4.72
C GLN A 162 8.70 -8.73 -6.23
N ASP A 163 9.20 -9.69 -7.00
CA ASP A 163 9.14 -9.65 -8.47
C ASP A 163 7.74 -10.05 -8.94
N VAL A 164 6.82 -9.08 -8.90
CA VAL A 164 5.41 -9.28 -9.26
C VAL A 164 5.27 -9.76 -10.71
N LYS A 165 6.13 -9.30 -11.63
CA LYS A 165 6.08 -9.68 -13.04
C LYS A 165 6.41 -11.16 -13.23
N ALA A 166 7.48 -11.64 -12.59
CA ALA A 166 7.80 -13.06 -12.59
C ALA A 166 6.66 -13.90 -11.99
N ILE A 167 6.04 -13.43 -10.90
CA ILE A 167 4.92 -14.14 -10.26
C ILE A 167 3.68 -14.17 -11.16
N ALA A 168 3.36 -13.07 -11.83
CA ALA A 168 2.27 -13.01 -12.80
C ALA A 168 2.44 -14.02 -13.93
N GLU A 169 3.67 -14.17 -14.46
CA GLU A 169 3.95 -15.18 -15.49
C GLU A 169 3.71 -16.60 -14.99
N MET A 170 4.11 -16.90 -13.75
CA MET A 170 3.89 -18.22 -13.13
C MET A 170 2.39 -18.48 -12.87
N SER A 171 1.67 -17.52 -12.30
CA SER A 171 0.22 -17.58 -12.09
C SER A 171 -0.53 -17.80 -13.40
N LYS A 172 -0.18 -17.04 -14.45
CA LYS A 172 -0.80 -17.14 -15.77
C LYS A 172 -0.61 -18.52 -16.42
N LYS A 173 0.59 -19.13 -16.31
CA LYS A 173 0.85 -20.49 -16.84
C LYS A 173 -0.09 -21.55 -16.26
N LYS A 174 -0.60 -21.33 -15.06
CA LYS A 174 -1.54 -22.23 -14.35
C LYS A 174 -2.99 -21.76 -14.40
N GLY A 175 -3.25 -20.63 -15.07
CA GLY A 175 -4.56 -19.99 -15.09
C GLY A 175 -5.05 -19.58 -13.69
N SER A 176 -4.13 -19.22 -12.80
CA SER A 176 -4.43 -18.59 -11.51
C SER A 176 -4.50 -17.09 -11.72
N LEU A 177 -5.52 -16.43 -11.15
CA LEU A 177 -5.57 -14.98 -11.10
C LEU A 177 -4.51 -14.45 -10.12
N LEU A 178 -3.99 -13.25 -10.37
CA LEU A 178 -3.05 -12.58 -9.48
C LEU A 178 -3.71 -11.41 -8.74
N PHE A 179 -3.70 -11.45 -7.41
CA PHE A 179 -4.03 -10.32 -6.55
C PHE A 179 -2.78 -9.75 -5.90
N VAL A 180 -2.54 -8.45 -6.08
CA VAL A 180 -1.38 -7.75 -5.53
C VAL A 180 -1.79 -6.80 -4.41
N ASP A 181 -1.27 -7.01 -3.20
CA ASP A 181 -1.32 -6.01 -2.14
C ASP A 181 -0.18 -4.99 -2.35
N ALA A 182 -0.54 -3.79 -2.81
CA ALA A 182 0.37 -2.69 -3.09
C ALA A 182 0.37 -1.63 -1.99
N TYR A 183 -0.15 -1.91 -0.79
CA TYR A 183 -0.31 -0.91 0.26
C TYR A 183 1.03 -0.36 0.77
N GLN A 184 2.11 -1.13 0.66
CA GLN A 184 3.46 -0.69 1.03
C GLN A 184 4.31 -0.19 -0.16
N SER A 185 3.77 -0.16 -1.38
CA SER A 185 4.49 0.24 -2.59
C SER A 185 3.87 1.42 -3.33
N ALA A 186 2.53 1.44 -3.45
CA ALA A 186 1.80 2.49 -4.16
C ALA A 186 2.14 3.88 -3.58
N GLY A 187 2.59 4.78 -4.45
CA GLY A 187 3.00 6.15 -4.12
C GLY A 187 4.50 6.37 -3.98
N HIS A 188 5.32 5.32 -3.89
CA HIS A 188 6.78 5.47 -3.87
C HIS A 188 7.56 4.46 -4.74
N ILE A 189 6.93 3.39 -5.20
CA ILE A 189 7.47 2.49 -6.23
C ILE A 189 6.58 2.61 -7.48
N PRO A 190 7.14 2.80 -8.69
CA PRO A 190 6.36 2.78 -9.92
C PRO A 190 5.65 1.43 -10.08
N ILE A 191 4.38 1.49 -10.47
CA ILE A 191 3.54 0.32 -10.72
C ILE A 191 2.93 0.52 -12.11
N ASP A 192 3.00 -0.50 -12.94
CA ASP A 192 2.23 -0.59 -14.17
C ASP A 192 1.50 -1.94 -14.18
N VAL A 193 0.22 -1.92 -13.85
CA VAL A 193 -0.59 -3.14 -13.72
C VAL A 193 -0.74 -3.89 -15.05
N LYS A 194 -0.64 -3.19 -16.18
CA LYS A 194 -0.76 -3.78 -17.51
C LYS A 194 0.55 -4.43 -17.91
N GLU A 195 1.67 -3.73 -17.71
CA GLU A 195 3.00 -4.26 -17.99
C GLU A 195 3.32 -5.50 -17.13
N TRP A 196 2.84 -5.50 -15.88
CA TRP A 196 3.07 -6.62 -14.96
C TRP A 196 2.09 -7.77 -15.16
N GLY A 197 1.02 -7.60 -15.93
CA GLY A 197 0.00 -8.63 -16.13
C GLY A 197 -0.81 -8.91 -14.85
N VAL A 198 -1.06 -7.89 -14.03
CA VAL A 198 -1.83 -8.02 -12.79
C VAL A 198 -3.32 -8.10 -13.09
N ASP A 199 -4.03 -9.05 -12.48
CA ASP A 199 -5.48 -9.17 -12.62
C ASP A 199 -6.23 -8.25 -11.64
N MET A 200 -5.74 -8.17 -10.40
CA MET A 200 -6.30 -7.34 -9.33
C MET A 200 -5.21 -6.74 -8.45
N LEU A 201 -5.40 -5.51 -7.98
CA LEU A 201 -4.46 -4.84 -7.07
C LEU A 201 -5.19 -3.98 -6.05
N ALA A 202 -4.76 -3.98 -4.80
CA ALA A 202 -5.32 -3.11 -3.77
C ALA A 202 -4.26 -2.20 -3.14
N ALA A 203 -4.62 -0.95 -2.87
CA ALA A 203 -3.77 0.00 -2.15
C ALA A 203 -4.60 0.96 -1.28
N GLY A 204 -4.11 1.25 -0.07
CA GLY A 204 -4.76 2.19 0.86
C GLY A 204 -4.06 3.54 0.93
N THR A 205 -4.83 4.57 1.25
CA THR A 205 -4.43 5.98 1.13
C THR A 205 -3.46 6.47 2.22
N ARG A 206 -3.52 5.91 3.43
CA ARG A 206 -2.86 6.49 4.63
C ARG A 206 -1.33 6.38 4.69
N LYS A 207 -0.73 5.48 3.91
CA LYS A 207 0.70 5.18 3.96
C LYS A 207 1.45 6.06 2.95
N TYR A 208 2.09 5.47 1.97
CA TYR A 208 2.87 6.19 0.95
C TYR A 208 2.01 7.00 -0.04
N LEU A 209 0.70 6.76 -0.07
CA LEU A 209 -0.27 7.56 -0.84
C LEU A 209 -0.63 8.92 -0.21
N LEU A 210 -0.05 9.29 0.94
CA LEU A 210 -0.17 10.61 1.59
C LEU A 210 -1.58 11.06 2.04
N GLY A 211 -2.57 10.17 1.96
CA GLY A 211 -3.93 10.44 2.43
C GLY A 211 -4.16 10.08 3.90
N ILE A 212 -5.43 9.91 4.26
CA ILE A 212 -5.88 9.52 5.61
C ILE A 212 -6.65 8.18 5.57
N PRO A 213 -6.81 7.46 6.70
CA PRO A 213 -7.58 6.22 6.76
C PRO A 213 -9.03 6.35 6.27
N GLY A 214 -9.69 5.22 6.04
CA GLY A 214 -11.11 5.16 5.63
C GLY A 214 -11.32 5.13 4.11
N MET A 215 -10.25 4.99 3.33
CA MET A 215 -10.34 4.81 1.88
C MET A 215 -9.17 3.95 1.36
N ALA A 216 -9.47 3.16 0.34
CA ALA A 216 -8.54 2.40 -0.46
C ALA A 216 -9.09 2.26 -1.89
N PHE A 217 -8.25 1.77 -2.78
CA PHE A 217 -8.60 1.51 -4.16
C PHE A 217 -8.41 0.02 -4.46
N LEU A 218 -9.29 -0.52 -5.28
CA LEU A 218 -9.17 -1.85 -5.86
C LEU A 218 -9.13 -1.70 -7.39
N TYR A 219 -8.01 -2.03 -7.99
CA TYR A 219 -7.92 -2.27 -9.42
C TYR A 219 -8.41 -3.69 -9.74
N VAL A 220 -9.22 -3.82 -10.78
CA VAL A 220 -9.59 -5.09 -11.40
C VAL A 220 -9.50 -4.90 -12.90
N ARG A 221 -8.71 -5.73 -13.59
CA ARG A 221 -8.60 -5.70 -15.05
C ARG A 221 -10.00 -5.69 -15.67
N LYS A 222 -10.24 -4.78 -16.63
CA LYS A 222 -11.58 -4.51 -17.17
C LYS A 222 -12.41 -5.75 -17.52
N GLU A 223 -11.86 -6.66 -18.33
CA GLU A 223 -12.62 -7.83 -18.80
C GLU A 223 -12.96 -8.79 -17.64
N LEU A 224 -12.07 -8.86 -16.64
CA LEU A 224 -12.30 -9.64 -15.43
C LEU A 224 -13.38 -8.98 -14.56
N ALA A 225 -13.32 -7.66 -14.39
CA ALA A 225 -14.31 -6.91 -13.64
C ALA A 225 -15.72 -7.12 -14.22
N ASP A 226 -15.86 -7.04 -15.54
CA ASP A 226 -17.14 -7.24 -16.23
C ASP A 226 -17.70 -8.67 -16.13
N ALA A 227 -16.83 -9.67 -15.93
CA ALA A 227 -17.23 -11.07 -15.77
C ALA A 227 -17.57 -11.44 -14.31
N LEU A 228 -16.95 -10.76 -13.34
CA LEU A 228 -17.11 -11.07 -11.92
C LEU A 228 -18.41 -10.51 -11.34
N LYS A 229 -18.95 -11.23 -10.34
CA LYS A 229 -20.19 -10.91 -9.62
C LYS A 229 -19.93 -10.86 -8.11
N PRO A 230 -19.34 -9.75 -7.59
CA PRO A 230 -19.08 -9.62 -6.16
C PRO A 230 -20.39 -9.66 -5.35
N LYS A 231 -20.44 -10.54 -4.34
CA LYS A 231 -21.60 -10.68 -3.46
C LYS A 231 -21.64 -9.63 -2.35
N SER A 232 -20.51 -8.99 -2.06
CA SER A 232 -20.43 -7.87 -1.11
C SER A 232 -20.76 -6.51 -1.73
N SER A 233 -21.14 -6.46 -3.01
CA SER A 233 -21.57 -5.21 -3.68
C SER A 233 -22.88 -4.69 -3.09
N ALA A 234 -23.04 -3.36 -3.09
CA ALA A 234 -24.31 -2.71 -2.75
C ALA A 234 -24.55 -1.49 -3.66
N TRP A 235 -25.28 -0.48 -3.19
CA TRP A 235 -25.84 0.57 -4.07
C TRP A 235 -24.82 1.41 -4.86
N PHE A 236 -23.56 1.52 -4.41
CA PHE A 236 -22.51 2.18 -5.21
C PHE A 236 -21.90 1.28 -6.29
N GLY A 237 -22.12 -0.03 -6.21
CA GLY A 237 -21.76 -1.01 -7.23
C GLY A 237 -22.91 -1.38 -8.18
N MET A 238 -24.04 -0.68 -8.06
CA MET A 238 -25.21 -0.83 -8.94
C MET A 238 -25.11 0.10 -10.17
N ASN A 239 -25.77 -0.28 -11.27
CA ASN A 239 -25.92 0.57 -12.45
C ASN A 239 -26.98 1.64 -12.19
N GLY A 240 -26.58 2.76 -11.60
CA GLY A 240 -27.52 3.75 -11.07
C GLY A 240 -28.33 3.16 -9.92
N PHE A 241 -29.66 3.22 -10.00
CA PHE A 241 -30.58 2.59 -9.04
C PHE A 241 -31.20 1.28 -9.55
N ASP A 242 -30.68 0.73 -10.66
CA ASP A 242 -31.03 -0.62 -11.11
C ASP A 242 -30.24 -1.67 -10.30
N ALA A 243 -30.89 -2.77 -9.93
CA ALA A 243 -30.27 -3.89 -9.21
C ALA A 243 -29.18 -4.61 -10.02
N ALA A 244 -29.01 -4.28 -11.30
CA ALA A 244 -27.89 -4.73 -12.12
C ALA A 244 -26.54 -4.19 -11.60
N TYR A 245 -25.48 -4.98 -11.76
CA TYR A 245 -24.11 -4.55 -11.47
C TYR A 245 -23.68 -3.39 -12.39
N ALA A 246 -22.93 -2.44 -11.83
CA ALA A 246 -22.24 -1.42 -12.60
C ALA A 246 -21.23 -2.02 -13.59
N THR A 247 -20.85 -1.27 -14.61
CA THR A 247 -19.77 -1.66 -15.54
C THR A 247 -18.40 -1.54 -14.87
N GLY A 248 -17.45 -2.39 -15.26
CA GLY A 248 -16.08 -2.33 -14.76
C GLY A 248 -15.96 -2.55 -13.26
N ALA A 249 -14.91 -2.01 -12.65
CA ALA A 249 -14.58 -2.24 -11.25
C ALA A 249 -15.53 -1.53 -10.27
N GLN A 250 -16.33 -0.56 -10.71
CA GLN A 250 -17.31 0.11 -9.85
C GLN A 250 -18.25 -0.90 -9.15
N ARG A 251 -18.56 -2.03 -9.79
CA ARG A 251 -19.41 -3.08 -9.18
C ARG A 251 -18.84 -3.73 -7.91
N PHE A 252 -17.58 -3.50 -7.57
CA PHE A 252 -16.98 -3.99 -6.33
C PHE A 252 -17.26 -3.05 -5.15
N GLN A 253 -17.87 -1.88 -5.40
CA GLN A 253 -18.19 -0.89 -4.39
C GLN A 253 -19.45 -1.26 -3.60
N THR A 254 -19.49 -0.78 -2.36
CA THR A 254 -20.58 -1.09 -1.42
C THR A 254 -21.50 0.10 -1.26
N GLY A 255 -21.23 0.96 -0.28
CA GLY A 255 -22.02 2.16 0.03
C GLY A 255 -21.28 3.46 -0.26
N THR A 256 -21.83 4.55 0.25
CA THR A 256 -21.26 5.89 0.16
C THR A 256 -19.82 5.89 0.69
N PRO A 257 -18.84 6.36 -0.11
CA PRO A 257 -17.46 6.49 0.35
C PRO A 257 -17.33 7.45 1.54
N ALA A 258 -16.27 7.28 2.32
CA ALA A 258 -15.89 8.28 3.31
C ALA A 258 -15.39 9.55 2.60
N PHE A 259 -16.29 10.48 2.28
CA PHE A 259 -15.97 11.65 1.46
C PHE A 259 -14.84 12.52 2.02
N ILE A 260 -14.70 12.62 3.34
CA ILE A 260 -13.55 13.30 3.97
C ILE A 260 -12.20 12.68 3.54
N SER A 261 -12.16 11.35 3.44
CA SER A 261 -10.99 10.60 2.98
C SER A 261 -10.84 10.67 1.45
N VAL A 262 -11.94 10.79 0.70
CA VAL A 262 -11.92 11.05 -0.74
C VAL A 262 -11.26 12.38 -1.07
N TYR A 263 -11.63 13.46 -0.38
CA TYR A 263 -11.03 14.79 -0.61
C TYR A 263 -9.53 14.76 -0.31
N ALA A 264 -9.14 14.13 0.80
CA ALA A 264 -7.74 13.92 1.14
C ALA A 264 -7.00 13.13 0.05
N ALA A 265 -7.57 12.01 -0.40
CA ALA A 265 -6.98 11.14 -1.42
C ALA A 265 -6.82 11.84 -2.76
N ALA A 266 -7.83 12.58 -3.23
CA ALA A 266 -7.76 13.35 -4.47
C ALA A 266 -6.58 14.33 -4.47
N SER A 267 -6.44 15.12 -3.40
CA SER A 267 -5.31 16.06 -3.26
C SER A 267 -3.96 15.34 -3.16
N ALA A 268 -3.90 14.25 -2.39
CA ALA A 268 -2.66 13.51 -2.16
C ALA A 268 -2.14 12.81 -3.43
N LEU A 269 -3.04 12.15 -4.18
CA LEU A 269 -2.70 11.47 -5.44
C LEU A 269 -2.29 12.45 -6.53
N SER A 270 -2.99 13.59 -6.63
CA SER A 270 -2.61 14.66 -7.57
C SER A 270 -1.20 15.18 -7.28
N LEU A 271 -0.86 15.39 -5.99
CA LEU A 271 0.50 15.76 -5.58
C LEU A 271 1.54 14.69 -5.98
N LEU A 272 1.26 13.41 -5.74
CA LEU A 272 2.17 12.32 -6.10
C LEU A 272 2.39 12.21 -7.61
N ASN A 273 1.32 12.31 -8.41
CA ASN A 273 1.42 12.30 -9.87
C ASN A 273 2.14 13.53 -10.42
N HIS A 274 1.99 14.70 -9.76
CA HIS A 274 2.73 15.90 -10.12
C HIS A 274 4.24 15.77 -9.83
N ILE A 275 4.62 15.22 -8.68
CA ILE A 275 6.03 15.02 -8.32
C ILE A 275 6.67 13.94 -9.21
N GLY A 276 5.93 12.87 -9.48
CA GLY A 276 6.36 11.70 -10.24
C GLY A 276 6.95 10.59 -9.35
N VAL A 277 6.30 9.43 -9.34
CA VAL A 277 6.68 8.29 -8.49
C VAL A 277 8.08 7.77 -8.80
N SER A 278 8.54 7.83 -10.04
CA SER A 278 9.91 7.41 -10.41
C SER A 278 10.98 8.28 -9.74
N ARG A 279 10.75 9.59 -9.63
CA ARG A 279 11.67 10.51 -8.91
C ARG A 279 11.65 10.20 -7.40
N ILE A 280 10.46 9.97 -6.86
CA ILE A 280 10.28 9.57 -5.45
C ILE A 280 11.07 8.28 -5.18
N ARG A 281 10.93 7.27 -6.04
CA ARG A 281 11.61 5.98 -5.93
C ARG A 281 13.11 6.13 -5.92
N GLU A 282 13.67 6.88 -6.85
CA GLU A 282 15.12 7.11 -6.95
C GLU A 282 15.68 7.74 -5.67
N HIS A 283 15.00 8.77 -5.16
CA HIS A 283 15.39 9.43 -3.92
C HIS A 283 15.31 8.49 -2.71
N VAL A 284 14.15 7.86 -2.48
CA VAL A 284 13.93 6.95 -1.35
C VAL A 284 14.90 5.77 -1.37
N LYS A 285 15.10 5.16 -2.55
CA LYS A 285 16.06 4.06 -2.74
C LYS A 285 17.48 4.49 -2.36
N THR A 286 17.89 5.70 -2.76
CA THR A 286 19.23 6.23 -2.47
C THR A 286 19.45 6.44 -0.98
N ILE A 287 18.52 7.12 -0.30
CA ILE A 287 18.68 7.39 1.14
C ILE A 287 18.54 6.13 2.01
N CYS A 288 17.69 5.18 1.61
CA CYS A 288 17.58 3.89 2.29
C CYS A 288 18.85 3.05 2.13
N ALA A 289 19.46 3.02 0.95
CA ALA A 289 20.71 2.30 0.72
C ALA A 289 21.83 2.82 1.64
N ASP A 290 21.97 4.15 1.73
CA ASP A 290 22.93 4.78 2.66
C ASP A 290 22.62 4.44 4.12
N ALA A 291 21.35 4.52 4.52
CA ALA A 291 20.91 4.21 5.88
C ALA A 291 21.16 2.74 6.27
N CYS A 292 20.93 1.79 5.36
CA CYS A 292 21.27 0.39 5.57
C CYS A 292 22.77 0.21 5.80
N GLN A 293 23.62 0.81 4.96
CA GLN A 293 25.07 0.75 5.14
C GLN A 293 25.50 1.37 6.46
N TYR A 294 24.99 2.56 6.78
CA TYR A 294 25.32 3.28 8.01
C TYR A 294 24.88 2.52 9.28
N ALA A 295 23.71 1.87 9.25
CA ALA A 295 23.26 1.01 10.33
C ALA A 295 24.20 -0.20 10.52
N ALA A 296 24.64 -0.83 9.43
CA ALA A 296 25.59 -1.93 9.49
C ALA A 296 26.96 -1.49 10.05
N ASP A 297 27.46 -0.31 9.63
CA ASP A 297 28.71 0.27 10.14
C ASP A 297 28.63 0.58 11.66
N LYS A 298 27.43 0.83 12.17
CA LYS A 298 27.13 1.02 13.60
C LYS A 298 26.94 -0.30 14.36
N GLY A 299 27.09 -1.45 13.70
CA GLY A 299 26.90 -2.77 14.28
C GLY A 299 25.44 -3.15 14.54
N LEU A 300 24.48 -2.43 13.94
CA LEU A 300 23.06 -2.75 14.07
C LEU A 300 22.67 -3.88 13.10
N GLN A 301 21.89 -4.83 13.60
CA GLN A 301 21.44 -5.96 12.80
C GLN A 301 20.20 -5.59 11.96
N LEU A 302 20.34 -5.61 10.64
CA LEU A 302 19.23 -5.41 9.70
C LEU A 302 18.36 -6.67 9.56
N ALA A 303 17.05 -6.48 9.35
CA ALA A 303 16.10 -7.58 9.18
C ALA A 303 16.16 -8.27 7.83
N ALA A 304 16.33 -7.48 6.78
CA ALA A 304 16.61 -7.96 5.44
C ALA A 304 18.02 -7.52 5.07
N ALA A 305 18.87 -8.46 4.67
CA ALA A 305 20.14 -8.10 4.06
C ALA A 305 19.85 -7.32 2.76
N PRO A 306 20.63 -6.27 2.44
CA PRO A 306 20.43 -5.46 1.26
C PRO A 306 20.81 -6.27 0.00
N ALA A 307 19.91 -7.12 -0.49
CA ALA A 307 20.08 -7.83 -1.75
C ALA A 307 18.83 -7.60 -2.61
N GLY A 308 19.04 -7.17 -3.85
CA GLY A 308 17.97 -6.81 -4.78
C GLY A 308 17.62 -5.32 -4.73
N ASP A 309 16.35 -5.00 -5.00
CA ASP A 309 15.86 -3.64 -5.04
C ASP A 309 15.56 -3.13 -3.60
N GLN A 310 16.23 -2.05 -3.18
CA GLN A 310 16.16 -1.60 -1.79
C GLN A 310 14.74 -1.16 -1.40
N PRO A 311 14.24 -1.56 -0.23
CA PRO A 311 12.94 -1.10 0.22
C PRO A 311 12.89 0.40 0.49
N GLY A 312 11.66 0.94 0.56
CA GLY A 312 11.40 2.20 1.24
C GLY A 312 11.39 2.08 2.79
N ILE A 313 11.92 0.99 3.34
CA ILE A 313 11.90 0.65 4.78
C ILE A 313 13.27 0.12 5.19
N VAL A 314 13.91 0.75 6.17
CA VAL A 314 15.09 0.21 6.87
C VAL A 314 14.62 -0.44 8.15
N ALA A 315 14.66 -1.76 8.21
CA ALA A 315 14.21 -2.54 9.36
C ALA A 315 15.40 -3.06 10.17
N ILE A 316 15.43 -2.72 11.46
CA ILE A 316 16.50 -3.04 12.41
C ILE A 316 15.90 -3.94 13.49
N TRP A 317 16.56 -5.06 13.79
CA TRP A 317 16.12 -5.97 14.86
C TRP A 317 16.24 -5.33 16.24
N ASP A 318 15.18 -5.46 17.01
CA ASP A 318 15.10 -5.06 18.41
C ASP A 318 13.97 -5.84 19.10
N GLU A 319 14.29 -6.71 20.05
CA GLU A 319 13.28 -7.43 20.84
C GLU A 319 12.34 -6.48 21.61
N ARG A 320 12.79 -5.25 21.87
CA ARG A 320 12.05 -4.20 22.58
C ARG A 320 11.69 -3.02 21.65
N ALA A 321 11.40 -3.32 20.37
CA ALA A 321 11.13 -2.31 19.35
C ALA A 321 10.09 -1.26 19.78
N SER A 322 8.98 -1.68 20.41
CA SER A 322 7.96 -0.72 20.87
C SER A 322 8.50 0.26 21.92
N GLU A 323 9.37 -0.20 22.82
CA GLU A 323 9.98 0.64 23.85
C GLU A 323 11.02 1.59 23.27
N THR A 324 11.89 1.09 22.37
CA THR A 324 12.85 1.93 21.65
C THR A 324 12.15 3.02 20.86
N ALA A 325 11.08 2.69 20.12
CA ALA A 325 10.28 3.67 19.41
C ALA A 325 9.69 4.74 20.35
N ALA A 326 9.26 4.37 21.55
CA ALA A 326 8.79 5.32 22.55
C ALA A 326 9.90 6.26 23.06
N LEU A 327 11.13 5.76 23.22
CA LEU A 327 12.30 6.58 23.57
C LEU A 327 12.68 7.54 22.43
N LEU A 328 12.71 7.05 21.19
CA LEU A 328 12.96 7.86 19.99
C LEU A 328 11.92 8.98 19.84
N LYS A 329 10.65 8.70 20.13
CA LYS A 329 9.57 9.70 20.09
C LYS A 329 9.81 10.86 21.05
N LYS A 330 10.39 10.62 22.24
CA LYS A 330 10.78 11.69 23.18
C LYS A 330 11.85 12.62 22.59
N LYS A 331 12.66 12.10 21.67
CA LYS A 331 13.67 12.84 20.89
C LYS A 331 13.14 13.36 19.55
N LYS A 332 11.81 13.35 19.36
CA LYS A 332 11.12 13.78 18.12
C LYS A 332 11.46 12.96 16.87
N VAL A 333 11.97 11.74 17.05
CA VAL A 333 12.12 10.74 15.98
C VAL A 333 10.89 9.84 15.97
N ILE A 334 10.11 9.88 14.90
CA ILE A 334 8.88 9.11 14.76
C ILE A 334 9.14 7.95 13.80
N CYS A 335 9.20 6.73 14.32
CA CYS A 335 9.34 5.49 13.55
C CYS A 335 8.12 4.58 13.77
N ALA A 336 8.09 3.43 13.08
CA ALA A 336 6.96 2.50 13.14
C ALA A 336 7.40 1.10 13.59
N PRO A 337 7.45 0.80 14.90
CA PRO A 337 7.81 -0.54 15.37
C PRO A 337 6.83 -1.59 14.85
N ARG A 338 7.31 -2.82 14.68
CA ARG A 338 6.51 -3.99 14.30
C ARG A 338 7.16 -5.26 14.86
N ASP A 339 6.46 -5.93 15.77
CA ASP A 339 6.97 -7.10 16.47
C ASP A 339 8.36 -6.78 17.07
N THR A 340 9.40 -7.47 16.63
CA THR A 340 10.81 -7.34 17.01
C THR A 340 11.61 -6.43 16.07
N LEU A 341 10.97 -5.52 15.35
CA LEU A 341 11.62 -4.64 14.37
C LEU A 341 11.32 -3.16 14.63
N ILE A 342 12.36 -2.35 14.66
CA ILE A 342 12.26 -0.91 14.42
C ILE A 342 12.29 -0.68 12.91
N ARG A 343 11.23 -0.06 12.38
CA ARG A 343 11.16 0.28 10.95
C ARG A 343 11.28 1.78 10.76
N LEU A 344 12.32 2.20 10.05
CA LEU A 344 12.51 3.55 9.55
C LEU A 344 12.02 3.61 8.11
N ALA A 345 10.90 4.27 7.88
CA ALA A 345 10.20 4.33 6.61
C ALA A 345 10.12 5.78 6.10
N PRO A 346 11.13 6.26 5.37
CA PRO A 346 11.14 7.61 4.82
C PRO A 346 10.16 7.76 3.65
N HIS A 347 9.93 9.00 3.23
CA HIS A 347 9.31 9.39 1.96
C HIS A 347 10.20 10.43 1.25
N PHE A 348 9.75 11.02 0.14
CA PHE A 348 10.52 12.00 -0.63
C PHE A 348 10.87 13.28 0.13
N TYR A 349 10.15 13.61 1.20
CA TYR A 349 10.42 14.78 2.03
C TYR A 349 11.55 14.55 3.03
N ASN A 350 12.01 13.31 3.23
CA ASN A 350 13.07 12.97 4.16
C ASN A 350 14.46 13.10 3.53
N THR A 351 15.44 13.36 4.38
CA THR A 351 16.85 13.50 4.02
C THR A 351 17.66 12.31 4.52
N LYS A 352 18.86 12.17 3.96
CA LYS A 352 19.86 11.21 4.40
C LYS A 352 20.25 11.42 5.87
N ASP A 353 20.46 12.68 6.27
CA ASP A 353 20.92 13.03 7.61
C ASP A 353 19.88 12.70 8.68
N GLU A 354 18.58 12.81 8.36
CA GLU A 354 17.49 12.38 9.25
C GLU A 354 17.52 10.87 9.54
N LEU A 355 17.76 10.05 8.53
CA LEU A 355 17.90 8.61 8.70
C LEU A 355 19.12 8.26 9.55
N ARG A 356 20.28 8.90 9.28
CA ARG A 356 21.50 8.70 10.07
C ARG A 356 21.31 9.13 11.52
N HIS A 357 20.68 10.27 11.75
CA HIS A 357 20.32 10.73 13.09
C HIS A 357 19.44 9.70 13.81
N ALA A 358 18.39 9.18 13.17
CA ALA A 358 17.55 8.14 13.77
C ALA A 358 18.34 6.86 14.10
N ILE A 359 19.28 6.46 13.24
CA ILE A 359 20.17 5.31 13.46
C ILE A 359 21.11 5.56 14.65
N ASP A 360 21.71 6.75 14.77
CA ASP A 360 22.56 7.12 15.90
C ASP A 360 21.77 7.07 17.23
N GLU A 361 20.52 7.53 17.21
CA GLU A 361 19.65 7.45 18.39
C GLU A 361 19.27 6.02 18.76
N ILE A 362 19.06 5.14 17.77
CA ILE A 362 18.85 3.70 18.01
C ILE A 362 20.10 3.06 18.62
N ALA A 363 21.27 3.32 18.04
CA ALA A 363 22.54 2.80 18.54
C ALA A 363 22.81 3.25 19.99
N ALA A 364 22.53 4.51 20.31
CA ALA A 364 22.65 5.03 21.67
C ALA A 364 21.70 4.34 22.65
N VAL A 365 20.46 4.04 22.25
CA VAL A 365 19.53 3.25 23.07
C VAL A 365 20.05 1.84 23.30
N PHE A 366 20.67 1.22 22.29
CA PHE A 366 21.21 -0.13 22.40
C PHE A 366 22.45 -0.17 23.30
N SER A 367 23.33 0.83 23.23
CA SER A 367 24.51 0.92 24.10
C SER A 367 24.19 1.24 25.57
N ALA A 368 23.01 1.79 25.85
CA ALA A 368 22.55 2.09 27.20
C ALA A 368 21.82 0.90 27.87
N ARG A 369 21.66 -0.21 27.15
CA ARG A 369 21.11 -1.48 27.62
C ARG A 369 22.25 -2.45 27.90
#